data_AF-A0A843S9B8-F1
#
_entry.id   AF-A0A843S9B8-F1
#
_cell.length_a   1.000
_cell.length_b   1.000
_cell.length_c   1.000
_cell.angle_alpha   90.00
_cell.angle_beta   90.00
_cell.angle_gamma   90.00
#
_symmetry.space_group_name_H-M   'P 1'
#
loop_
_entity.id
_entity.type
_entity.pdbx_description
1 polymer ?
#
loop_
_entity_poly.entity_id
_entity_poly.type
_entity_poly.pdbx_seq_one_letter_code
_entity_poly.pdbx_strand_id
1 'polypeptide(L)'
;MIKFNIEMQQQIISFGLDDSSPNAMLPKIHGGQYGDTPLEWRKDVVSLACSMLAAGLVTPLSGMEGYQAKSAEEVRGLLQEGDSENGFDVDLVWDVMHLSGTQKLLELLRMFELDSWEAMHSGLSQSLGQVLAEMDVVQV
;
A
#
# COMPACT_ATOMS: atom_id res chain seq x y z
N MET A 1 -13.38 1.43 1.08
CA MET A 1 -12.40 1.18 2.15
C MET A 1 -12.35 -0.33 2.34
N ILE A 2 -11.17 -0.91 2.36
CA ILE A 2 -10.97 -2.37 2.21
C ILE A 2 -11.12 -3.05 3.57
N LYS A 3 -11.69 -4.26 3.59
CA LYS A 3 -11.82 -5.04 4.82
C LYS A 3 -10.45 -5.53 5.31
N PHE A 4 -10.18 -5.41 6.61
CA PHE A 4 -8.99 -5.99 7.22
C PHE A 4 -9.11 -7.52 7.28
N ASN A 5 -8.17 -8.20 6.64
CA ASN A 5 -8.04 -9.65 6.59
C ASN A 5 -6.56 -10.06 6.62
N ILE A 6 -6.27 -11.34 6.48
CA ILE A 6 -4.90 -11.84 6.60
C ILE A 6 -4.01 -11.37 5.43
N GLU A 7 -4.58 -11.27 4.22
CA GLU A 7 -3.89 -10.75 3.05
C GLU A 7 -3.53 -9.27 3.22
N MET A 8 -4.43 -8.49 3.83
CA MET A 8 -4.19 -7.11 4.17
C MET A 8 -3.09 -6.93 5.20
N GLN A 9 -3.12 -7.71 6.28
CA GLN A 9 -2.04 -7.71 7.26
C GLN A 9 -0.71 -8.06 6.62
N GLN A 10 -0.67 -9.08 5.76
CA GLN A 10 0.54 -9.47 5.03
C GLN A 10 1.08 -8.32 4.17
N GLN A 11 0.23 -7.60 3.45
CA GLN A 11 0.65 -6.43 2.68
C GLN A 11 1.26 -5.32 3.57
N ILE A 12 0.66 -5.07 4.73
CA ILE A 12 1.11 -4.03 5.65
C ILE A 12 2.44 -4.40 6.31
N ILE A 13 2.63 -5.67 6.67
CA ILE A 13 3.92 -6.18 7.12
C ILE A 13 4.97 -6.02 6.02
N SER A 14 4.64 -6.39 4.77
CA SER A 14 5.55 -6.24 3.64
C SER A 14 6.05 -4.81 3.48
N PHE A 15 5.19 -3.79 3.60
CA PHE A 15 5.61 -2.39 3.55
C PHE A 15 6.59 -1.99 4.66
N GLY A 16 6.55 -2.67 5.81
CA GLY A 16 7.50 -2.44 6.90
C GLY A 16 8.86 -3.13 6.70
N LEU A 17 8.95 -4.04 5.74
CA LEU A 17 10.16 -4.85 5.50
C LEU A 17 10.86 -4.47 4.19
N ASP A 18 10.08 -4.07 3.19
CA ASP A 18 10.56 -3.73 1.86
C ASP A 18 9.67 -2.65 1.23
N ASP A 19 10.14 -2.03 0.16
CA ASP A 19 9.29 -1.20 -0.68
C ASP A 19 8.42 -2.05 -1.60
N SER A 20 7.36 -1.46 -2.16
CA SER A 20 6.48 -2.16 -3.09
C SER A 20 5.94 -1.22 -4.16
N SER A 21 5.97 -1.69 -5.40
CA SER A 21 5.21 -1.06 -6.47
C SER A 21 3.71 -1.40 -6.36
N PRO A 22 2.81 -0.55 -6.89
CA PRO A 22 1.40 -0.87 -7.04
C PRO A 22 1.16 -2.23 -7.69
N ASN A 23 1.99 -2.63 -8.66
CA ASN A 23 1.87 -3.92 -9.34
C ASN A 23 2.14 -5.14 -8.44
N ALA A 24 2.90 -4.98 -7.37
CA ALA A 24 3.18 -6.03 -6.39
C ALA A 24 2.17 -6.07 -5.23
N MET A 25 1.29 -5.06 -5.11
CA MET A 25 0.37 -4.95 -3.99
C MET A 25 -0.81 -5.91 -4.10
N LEU A 26 -1.22 -6.45 -2.94
CA LEU A 26 -2.43 -7.28 -2.80
C LEU A 26 -2.49 -8.49 -3.77
N PRO A 27 -1.41 -9.28 -3.93
CA PRO A 27 -1.33 -10.30 -4.97
C PRO A 27 -2.37 -11.43 -4.83
N LYS A 28 -2.95 -11.58 -3.64
CA LYS A 28 -3.97 -12.59 -3.34
C LYS A 28 -5.41 -12.04 -3.40
N ILE A 29 -5.59 -10.72 -3.42
CA ILE A 29 -6.92 -10.11 -3.54
C ILE A 29 -7.26 -10.03 -5.02
N HIS A 30 -8.43 -10.52 -5.41
CA HIS A 30 -8.89 -10.60 -6.81
C HIS A 30 -7.94 -11.37 -7.76
N GLY A 31 -6.95 -12.09 -7.24
CA GLY A 31 -5.88 -12.75 -8.02
C GLY A 31 -4.77 -11.81 -8.51
N GLY A 32 -4.70 -10.59 -7.99
CA GLY A 32 -3.69 -9.60 -8.38
C GLY A 32 -3.89 -9.05 -9.79
N GLN A 33 -2.81 -8.52 -10.39
CA GLN A 33 -2.83 -7.92 -11.74
C GLN A 33 -3.24 -8.88 -12.86
N TYR A 34 -3.10 -10.20 -12.66
CA TYR A 34 -3.43 -11.25 -13.63
C TYR A 34 -4.65 -12.08 -13.23
N GLY A 35 -5.39 -11.65 -12.20
CA GLY A 35 -6.56 -12.36 -11.70
C GLY A 35 -7.81 -12.15 -12.56
N ASP A 36 -8.93 -12.66 -12.06
CA ASP A 36 -10.21 -12.65 -12.81
C ASP A 36 -10.82 -11.24 -12.90
N THR A 37 -10.56 -10.36 -11.92
CA THR A 37 -11.09 -8.99 -11.88
C THR A 37 -10.01 -7.92 -11.65
N PRO A 38 -9.07 -7.72 -12.60
CA PRO A 38 -7.92 -6.83 -12.42
C PRO A 38 -8.31 -5.35 -12.24
N LEU A 39 -9.46 -4.92 -12.77
CA LEU A 39 -9.96 -3.55 -12.56
C LEU A 39 -10.44 -3.32 -11.12
N GLU A 40 -10.99 -4.34 -10.45
CA GLU A 40 -11.37 -4.25 -9.04
C GLU A 40 -10.13 -4.27 -8.16
N TRP A 41 -9.19 -5.16 -8.45
CA TRP A 41 -7.86 -5.18 -7.84
C TRP A 41 -7.18 -3.80 -7.92
N ARG A 42 -7.15 -3.16 -9.10
CA ARG A 42 -6.53 -1.83 -9.24
C ARG A 42 -7.20 -0.78 -8.33
N LYS A 43 -8.53 -0.80 -8.23
CA LYS A 43 -9.26 0.13 -7.35
C LYS A 43 -8.89 -0.08 -5.89
N ASP A 44 -8.73 -1.32 -5.46
CA ASP A 44 -8.33 -1.65 -4.10
C ASP A 44 -6.87 -1.26 -3.83
N VAL A 45 -5.95 -1.53 -4.75
CA VAL A 45 -4.56 -1.07 -4.63
C VAL A 45 -4.48 0.45 -4.48
N VAL A 46 -5.17 1.21 -5.34
CA VAL A 46 -5.21 2.68 -5.25
C VAL A 46 -5.85 3.13 -3.94
N SER A 47 -6.96 2.51 -3.53
CA SER A 47 -7.63 2.86 -2.27
C SER A 47 -6.70 2.64 -1.08
N LEU A 48 -6.00 1.52 -1.02
CA LEU A 48 -5.06 1.21 0.06
C LEU A 48 -3.88 2.17 0.06
N ALA A 49 -3.24 2.36 -1.09
CA ALA A 49 -2.08 3.25 -1.23
C ALA A 49 -2.42 4.66 -0.74
N CYS A 50 -3.55 5.23 -1.21
CA CYS A 50 -4.00 6.55 -0.78
C CYS A 50 -4.30 6.62 0.72
N SER A 51 -4.98 5.61 1.28
CA SER A 51 -5.29 5.60 2.72
C SER A 51 -4.02 5.49 3.58
N MET A 52 -3.07 4.63 3.19
CA MET A 52 -1.79 4.48 3.90
C MET A 52 -0.96 5.77 3.81
N LEU A 53 -0.95 6.44 2.65
CA LEU A 53 -0.30 7.74 2.47
C LEU A 53 -0.94 8.82 3.33
N ALA A 54 -2.28 8.93 3.32
CA ALA A 54 -3.02 9.90 4.12
C ALA A 54 -2.80 9.69 5.63
N ALA A 55 -2.67 8.43 6.07
CA ALA A 55 -2.34 8.08 7.44
C ALA A 55 -0.85 8.29 7.78
N GLY A 56 0.00 8.64 6.81
CA GLY A 56 1.44 8.81 6.97
C GLY A 56 2.18 7.50 7.29
N LEU A 57 1.63 6.36 6.89
CA LEU A 57 2.20 5.03 7.11
C LEU A 57 3.14 4.59 5.98
N VAL A 58 2.95 5.12 4.78
CA VAL A 58 3.87 4.93 3.65
C VAL A 58 4.21 6.28 3.02
N THR A 59 5.26 6.29 2.20
CA THR A 59 5.67 7.42 1.36
C THR A 59 6.16 6.91 0.02
N PRO A 60 6.06 7.67 -1.09
CA PRO A 60 6.78 7.35 -2.31
C PRO A 60 8.28 7.27 -2.04
N LEU A 61 8.93 6.24 -2.57
CA LEU A 61 10.33 5.93 -2.34
C LEU A 61 11.24 7.06 -2.87
N SER A 62 12.29 7.36 -2.09
CA SER A 62 13.30 8.33 -2.50
C SER A 62 14.21 7.79 -3.61
N GLY A 63 14.17 8.42 -4.79
CA GLY A 63 14.99 8.03 -5.94
C GLY A 63 14.37 8.36 -7.29
N MET A 64 13.04 8.52 -7.35
CA MET A 64 12.35 9.14 -8.49
C MET A 64 12.16 10.61 -8.19
N GLU A 65 12.85 11.47 -8.95
CA GLU A 65 12.64 12.91 -8.88
C GLU A 65 11.17 13.22 -9.18
N GLY A 66 10.50 13.97 -8.30
CA GLY A 66 9.13 14.45 -8.52
C GLY A 66 8.01 13.74 -7.73
N TYR A 67 8.19 12.50 -7.27
CA TYR A 67 7.13 11.80 -6.49
C TYR A 67 7.26 11.94 -4.98
N GLN A 68 8.46 12.27 -4.51
CA GLN A 68 8.78 12.45 -3.11
C GLN A 68 8.07 13.72 -2.62
N ALA A 69 7.21 13.59 -1.61
CA ALA A 69 6.31 14.62 -1.09
C ALA A 69 4.97 14.82 -1.82
N LYS A 70 4.60 13.95 -2.79
CA LYS A 70 3.24 13.96 -3.31
C LYS A 70 2.22 13.53 -2.26
N SER A 71 1.13 14.27 -2.18
CA SER A 71 -0.03 13.95 -1.34
C SER A 71 -0.76 12.69 -1.84
N ALA A 72 -1.65 12.15 -1.00
CA ALA A 72 -2.48 11.01 -1.37
C ALA A 72 -3.39 11.30 -2.58
N GLU A 73 -3.81 12.56 -2.78
CA GLU A 73 -4.61 13.00 -3.93
C GLU A 73 -3.77 13.05 -5.21
N GLU A 74 -2.55 13.60 -5.13
CA GLU A 74 -1.64 13.62 -6.27
C GLU A 74 -1.23 12.21 -6.70
N VAL A 75 -0.90 11.34 -5.75
CA VAL A 75 -0.59 9.92 -6.03
C VAL A 75 -1.81 9.22 -6.65
N ARG A 76 -3.03 9.51 -6.19
CA ARG A 76 -4.25 8.99 -6.81
C ARG A 76 -4.34 9.37 -8.28
N GLY A 77 -4.14 10.65 -8.59
CA GLY A 77 -4.15 11.15 -9.97
C GLY A 77 -3.15 10.40 -10.83
N LEU A 78 -1.90 10.27 -10.36
CA LEU A 78 -0.85 9.53 -11.06
C LEU A 78 -1.23 8.07 -11.34
N LEU A 79 -1.77 7.37 -10.35
CA LEU A 79 -2.15 5.96 -10.51
C LEU A 79 -3.41 5.75 -11.36
N GLN A 80 -4.19 6.80 -11.62
CA GLN A 80 -5.43 6.72 -12.42
C GLN A 80 -5.28 7.28 -13.83
N GLU A 81 -4.43 8.29 -13.98
CA GLU A 81 -4.32 9.13 -15.19
C GLU A 81 -2.92 9.08 -15.82
N GLY A 82 -1.92 8.60 -15.09
CA GLY A 82 -0.51 8.60 -15.50
C GLY A 82 0.19 9.91 -15.10
N ASP A 83 1.39 10.09 -15.62
CA ASP A 83 2.22 11.27 -15.40
C ASP A 83 2.49 11.97 -16.73
N SER A 84 1.63 12.91 -17.10
CA SER A 84 1.78 13.67 -18.34
C SER A 84 3.01 14.58 -18.34
N GLU A 85 3.52 14.99 -17.18
CA GLU A 85 4.70 15.87 -17.08
C GLU A 85 5.96 15.11 -17.48
N ASN A 86 6.05 13.84 -17.09
CA ASN A 86 7.17 12.95 -17.43
C ASN A 86 6.88 12.05 -18.65
N GLY A 87 5.70 12.14 -19.25
CA GLY A 87 5.29 11.35 -20.41
C GLY A 87 5.06 9.87 -20.09
N PHE A 88 4.72 9.54 -18.84
CA PHE A 88 4.40 8.17 -18.44
C PHE A 88 2.91 7.93 -18.50
N ASP A 89 2.52 6.83 -19.13
CA ASP A 89 1.16 6.33 -19.01
C ASP A 89 0.93 5.68 -17.64
N VAL A 90 -0.32 5.30 -17.38
CA VAL A 90 -0.72 4.67 -16.11
C VAL A 90 0.10 3.41 -15.83
N ASP A 91 0.30 2.55 -16.82
CA ASP A 91 0.97 1.26 -16.60
C ASP A 91 2.44 1.47 -16.23
N LEU A 92 3.11 2.41 -16.90
CA LEU A 92 4.48 2.78 -16.56
C LEU A 92 4.57 3.42 -15.17
N VAL A 93 3.62 4.27 -14.78
CA VAL A 93 3.56 4.81 -13.40
C VAL A 93 3.44 3.68 -12.37
N TRP A 94 2.63 2.66 -12.64
CA TRP A 94 2.46 1.51 -11.75
C TRP A 94 3.71 0.62 -11.64
N ASP A 95 4.53 0.59 -12.69
CA ASP A 95 5.80 -0.13 -12.68
C ASP A 95 6.91 0.65 -11.97
N VAL A 96 6.98 1.96 -12.18
CA VAL A 96 8.08 2.76 -11.62
C VAL A 96 7.80 3.21 -10.20
N MET A 97 6.56 3.60 -9.86
CA MET A 97 6.23 4.13 -8.53
C MET A 97 6.39 3.05 -7.46
N HIS A 98 7.20 3.32 -6.45
CA HIS A 98 7.38 2.44 -5.30
C HIS A 98 6.99 3.19 -4.02
N LEU A 99 6.34 2.49 -3.10
CA LEU A 99 5.96 2.99 -1.77
C LEU A 99 6.77 2.25 -0.71
N SER A 100 7.32 2.98 0.25
CA SER A 100 8.02 2.41 1.40
C SER A 100 7.34 2.77 2.71
N GLY A 101 7.43 1.88 3.69
CA GLY A 101 6.95 2.13 5.05
C GLY A 101 7.68 3.31 5.70
N THR A 102 6.93 4.18 6.38
CA THR A 102 7.50 5.24 7.19
C THR A 102 7.92 4.71 8.56
N GLN A 103 8.70 5.51 9.30
CA GLN A 103 9.03 5.22 10.70
C GLN A 103 7.78 4.97 11.57
N LYS A 104 6.67 5.67 11.29
CA LYS A 104 5.38 5.48 11.97
C LYS A 104 4.83 4.06 11.77
N LEU A 105 4.91 3.52 10.56
CA LEU A 105 4.50 2.13 10.29
C LEU A 105 5.44 1.13 10.97
N LEU A 106 6.75 1.35 10.92
CA LEU A 106 7.73 0.46 11.57
C LEU A 106 7.51 0.36 13.08
N GLU A 107 7.24 1.50 13.73
CA GLU A 107 6.92 1.53 15.16
C GLU A 107 5.61 0.81 15.48
N LEU A 108 4.59 0.97 14.62
CA LEU A 108 3.32 0.28 14.77
C LEU A 108 3.47 -1.25 14.65
N LEU A 109 4.24 -1.73 13.66
CA LEU A 109 4.50 -3.15 13.47
C LEU A 109 5.30 -3.74 14.64
N ARG A 110 6.33 -3.03 15.12
CA ARG A 110 7.10 -3.44 16.32
C ARG A 110 6.25 -3.56 17.56
N MET A 111 5.32 -2.63 17.77
CA MET A 111 4.41 -2.64 18.92
C MET A 111 3.58 -3.93 19.00
N PHE A 112 3.29 -4.55 17.85
CA PHE A 112 2.51 -5.77 17.74
C PHE A 112 3.35 -7.01 17.39
N GLU A 113 4.68 -6.92 17.42
CA GLU A 113 5.62 -8.00 17.07
C GLU A 113 5.42 -8.51 15.63
N LEU A 114 5.11 -7.59 14.70
CA LEU A 114 4.84 -7.87 13.29
C LEU A 114 5.92 -7.34 12.33
N ASP A 115 7.10 -6.95 12.82
CA ASP A 115 8.19 -6.35 12.04
C ASP A 115 9.21 -7.37 11.51
N SER A 116 8.76 -8.58 11.15
CA SER A 116 9.60 -9.65 10.61
C SER A 116 8.90 -10.44 9.50
N TRP A 117 9.68 -11.10 8.63
CA TRP A 117 9.12 -11.96 7.58
C TRP A 117 8.33 -13.13 8.16
N GLU A 118 8.74 -13.64 9.33
CA GLU A 118 8.05 -14.70 10.05
C GLU A 118 6.62 -14.30 10.45
N ALA A 119 6.40 -13.02 10.75
CA ALA A 119 5.08 -12.49 11.11
C ALA A 119 4.06 -12.59 9.97
N MET A 120 4.49 -12.76 8.70
CA MET A 120 3.60 -13.02 7.56
C MET A 120 2.78 -14.31 7.72
N HIS A 121 3.27 -15.24 8.54
CA HIS A 121 2.61 -16.52 8.84
C HIS A 121 1.85 -16.52 10.17
N SER A 122 1.81 -15.39 10.86
CA SER A 122 1.03 -15.23 12.10
C SER A 122 -0.47 -15.21 11.80
N GLY A 123 -1.28 -15.41 12.85
CA GLY A 123 -2.72 -15.19 12.76
C GLY A 123 -3.06 -13.72 12.57
N LEU A 124 -4.34 -13.44 12.26
CA LEU A 124 -4.83 -12.08 12.12
C LEU A 124 -4.74 -11.33 13.47
N SER A 125 -4.00 -10.22 13.49
CA SER A 125 -3.86 -9.33 14.63
C SER A 125 -5.04 -8.36 14.70
N GLN A 126 -5.98 -8.63 15.60
CA GLN A 126 -7.14 -7.76 15.80
C GLN A 126 -6.73 -6.35 16.25
N SER A 127 -5.67 -6.24 17.07
CA SER A 127 -5.16 -4.96 17.55
C SER A 127 -4.61 -4.09 16.42
N LEU A 128 -3.87 -4.68 15.48
CA LEU A 128 -3.42 -3.95 14.29
C LEU A 128 -4.62 -3.48 13.46
N GLY A 129 -5.60 -4.36 13.21
CA GLY A 129 -6.80 -4.02 12.45
C GLY A 129 -7.60 -2.86 13.06
N GLN A 130 -7.74 -2.84 14.38
CA GLN A 130 -8.41 -1.74 15.11
C GLN A 130 -7.69 -0.42 14.93
N VAL A 131 -6.37 -0.38 15.15
CA VAL A 131 -5.59 0.87 15.00
C VAL A 131 -5.63 1.38 13.55
N LEU A 132 -5.56 0.49 12.56
CA LEU A 132 -5.67 0.88 11.16
C LEU A 132 -7.06 1.41 10.80
N ALA A 133 -8.11 0.89 11.40
CA ALA A 133 -9.46 1.42 11.21
C ALA A 133 -9.68 2.78 11.87
N GLU A 134 -9.09 3.02 13.05
CA GLU A 134 -9.07 4.36 13.67
C GLU A 134 -8.32 5.39 12.81
N MET A 135 -7.43 4.95 11.92
CA MET A 135 -6.71 5.76 10.94
C MET A 135 -7.41 5.80 9.56
N ASP A 136 -8.63 5.28 9.42
CA ASP A 136 -9.39 5.20 8.16
C ASP A 136 -8.67 4.43 7.03
N VAL A 137 -7.80 3.48 7.39
CA VAL A 137 -7.05 2.67 6.41
C VAL A 137 -7.86 1.46 5.95
N VAL A 138 -8.53 0.80 6.89
CA VAL A 138 -9.30 -0.44 6.65
C VAL A 138 -10.61 -0.42 7.43
N GLN A 139 -11.52 -1.32 7.07
CA GLN A 139 -12.72 -1.63 7.86
C GLN A 139 -12.50 -2.94 8.62
N VAL A 140 -12.82 -2.97 9.91
CA VAL A 140 -12.76 -4.18 10.77
C VAL A 140 -14.12 -4.86 10.85
#